data_AF-A0A1K1MAY3-F1
#
_entry.id   AF-A0A1K1MAY3-F1
#
_cell.length_a   1.000
_cell.length_b   1.000
_cell.length_c   1.000
_cell.angle_alpha   90.00
_cell.angle_beta   90.00
_cell.angle_gamma   90.00
#
_symmetry.space_group_name_H-M   'P 1'
#
loop_
_entity.id
_entity.type
_entity.pdbx_description
1 polymer ?
#
loop_
_entity_poly.entity_id
_entity_poly.type
_entity_poly.pdbx_seq_one_letter_code
_entity_poly.pdbx_strand_id
1 'polypeptide(L)'
;MITLRTADDVYASRKDEVGFQGMQVIIDEDGEVTTESTMRTVSINEDKRRRQIAAAATQGDMQAVLAILAQDLQELEDGYKQNACDAAEVEKAKKLIEQAKQQMGRLPDRPPTLSEQSAMTINTLI
;
A
#
# COMPACT_ATOMS: atom_id res chain seq x y z
N MET A 1 -39.29 -13.61 9.75
CA MET A 1 -38.86 -12.81 8.56
C MET A 1 -38.03 -11.58 8.93
N ILE A 2 -37.57 -11.43 10.18
CA ILE A 2 -36.87 -10.22 10.67
C ILE A 2 -35.35 -10.34 10.47
N THR A 3 -34.80 -11.55 10.44
CA THR A 3 -33.36 -11.85 10.43
C THR A 3 -32.63 -11.53 9.11
N LEU A 4 -33.27 -11.78 7.96
CA LEU A 4 -32.68 -11.48 6.64
C LEU A 4 -32.58 -9.98 6.35
N ARG A 5 -33.56 -9.17 6.81
CA ARG A 5 -33.50 -7.71 6.64
C ARG A 5 -32.33 -7.09 7.38
N THR A 6 -32.05 -7.58 8.58
CA THR A 6 -30.90 -7.13 9.37
C THR A 6 -29.58 -7.43 8.68
N ALA A 7 -29.44 -8.59 8.05
CA ALA A 7 -28.24 -8.93 7.28
C ALA A 7 -28.08 -8.03 6.04
N ASP A 8 -29.17 -7.75 5.32
CA ASP A 8 -29.15 -6.85 4.15
C ASP A 8 -28.75 -5.42 4.53
N ASP A 9 -29.25 -4.90 5.66
CA ASP A 9 -28.91 -3.55 6.15
C ASP A 9 -27.42 -3.45 6.55
N VAL A 10 -26.87 -4.50 7.17
CA VAL A 10 -25.43 -4.55 7.53
C VAL A 10 -24.55 -4.66 6.28
N TYR A 11 -24.95 -5.44 5.28
CA TYR A 11 -24.22 -5.49 4.02
C TYR A 11 -24.24 -4.14 3.29
N ALA A 12 -25.42 -3.52 3.19
CA ALA A 12 -25.60 -2.25 2.48
C ALA A 12 -24.78 -1.10 3.09
N SER A 13 -24.58 -1.12 4.41
CA SER A 13 -23.77 -0.11 5.11
C SER A 13 -22.26 -0.32 5.00
N ARG A 14 -21.79 -1.54 4.67
CA ARG A 14 -20.36 -1.89 4.67
C ARG A 14 -19.78 -2.21 3.29
N LYS A 15 -20.61 -2.45 2.28
CA LYS A 15 -20.16 -2.82 0.91
C LYS A 15 -19.23 -1.80 0.25
N ASP A 16 -19.33 -0.54 0.64
CA ASP A 16 -18.51 0.56 0.12
C ASP A 16 -17.34 0.93 1.06
N GLU A 17 -17.17 0.21 2.17
CA GLU A 17 -16.05 0.39 3.10
C GLU A 17 -14.76 -0.09 2.43
N VAL A 18 -13.70 0.72 2.47
CA VAL A 18 -12.40 0.35 1.91
C VAL A 18 -11.89 -0.91 2.61
N GLY A 19 -11.56 -1.90 1.81
CA GLY A 19 -11.03 -3.19 2.20
C GLY A 19 -12.10 -4.27 2.30
N PHE A 20 -13.39 -3.94 2.26
CA PHE A 20 -14.46 -4.94 2.36
C PHE A 20 -14.45 -5.91 1.17
N GLN A 21 -14.30 -7.21 1.47
CA GLN A 21 -14.28 -8.28 0.45
C GLN A 21 -15.56 -9.13 0.47
N GLY A 22 -16.28 -9.14 1.58
CA GLY A 22 -17.47 -9.97 1.74
C GLY A 22 -17.88 -10.10 3.20
N MET A 23 -19.09 -10.65 3.38
CA MET A 23 -19.69 -10.90 4.69
C MET A 23 -20.32 -12.28 4.70
N GLN A 24 -19.97 -13.07 5.71
CA GLN A 24 -20.62 -14.33 6.03
C GLN A 24 -21.72 -14.08 7.05
N VAL A 25 -22.91 -14.64 6.79
CA VAL A 25 -24.05 -14.61 7.70
C VAL A 25 -24.21 -16.00 8.28
N ILE A 26 -24.22 -16.10 9.60
CA ILE A 26 -24.37 -17.34 10.34
C ILE A 26 -25.67 -17.25 11.14
N ILE A 27 -26.52 -18.26 11.00
CA ILE A 27 -27.80 -18.38 11.70
C ILE A 27 -27.71 -19.65 12.55
N ASP A 28 -27.88 -19.52 13.87
CA ASP A 28 -27.86 -20.67 14.78
C ASP A 28 -29.24 -21.34 14.96
N GLU A 29 -29.29 -22.40 15.76
CA GLU A 29 -30.52 -23.18 16.02
C GLU A 29 -31.60 -22.37 16.75
N ASP A 30 -31.22 -21.30 17.48
CA ASP A 30 -32.12 -20.39 18.18
C ASP A 30 -32.59 -19.23 17.28
N GLY A 31 -32.06 -19.14 16.05
CA GLY A 31 -32.39 -18.12 15.07
C GLY A 31 -31.67 -16.79 15.27
N GLU A 32 -30.63 -16.76 16.11
CA GLU A 32 -29.74 -15.61 16.26
C GLU A 32 -28.86 -15.44 15.02
N VAL A 33 -28.66 -14.19 14.60
CA VAL A 33 -27.86 -13.84 13.41
C VAL A 33 -26.55 -13.22 13.84
N THR A 34 -25.45 -13.83 13.42
CA THR A 34 -24.11 -13.25 13.54
C THR A 34 -23.51 -13.02 12.16
N THR A 35 -22.71 -11.97 12.03
CA THR A 35 -22.07 -11.59 10.77
C THR A 35 -20.57 -11.45 10.96
N GLU A 36 -19.79 -12.07 10.08
CA GLU A 36 -18.34 -11.90 10.02
C GLU A 36 -17.95 -11.31 8.66
N SER A 37 -17.11 -10.28 8.66
CA SER A 37 -16.66 -9.61 7.43
C SER A 37 -15.18 -9.90 7.17
N THR A 38 -14.85 -10.25 5.93
CA THR A 38 -13.45 -10.34 5.48
C THR A 38 -13.00 -9.01 4.90
N MET A 39 -11.83 -8.53 5.34
CA MET A 39 -11.24 -7.30 4.84
C MET A 39 -9.79 -7.51 4.39
N ARG A 40 -9.41 -6.87 3.30
CA ARG A 40 -8.03 -6.80 2.82
C ARG A 40 -7.69 -5.37 2.48
N THR A 41 -6.60 -4.85 3.04
CA THR A 41 -6.09 -3.52 2.73
C THR A 41 -4.66 -3.59 2.17
N VAL A 42 -4.37 -2.69 1.24
CA VAL A 42 -3.05 -2.45 0.65
C VAL A 42 -2.68 -1.01 0.96
N SER A 43 -1.46 -0.79 1.44
CA SER A 43 -0.93 0.52 1.83
C SER A 43 0.56 0.61 1.56
N ILE A 44 1.07 1.83 1.44
CA ILE A 44 2.50 2.06 1.20
C ILE A 44 3.27 2.19 2.51
N ASN A 45 4.45 1.56 2.58
CA ASN A 45 5.39 1.79 3.68
C ASN A 45 6.21 3.08 3.43
N GLU A 46 5.57 4.21 3.67
CA GLU A 46 6.14 5.54 3.39
C GLU A 46 7.49 5.76 4.07
N ASP A 47 7.61 5.42 5.36
CA ASP A 47 8.86 5.61 6.12
C ASP A 47 10.01 4.77 5.57
N LYS A 48 9.73 3.55 5.12
CA LYS A 48 10.74 2.72 4.45
C LYS A 48 11.20 3.36 3.15
N ARG A 49 10.26 3.83 2.32
CA ARG A 49 10.60 4.46 1.04
C ARG A 49 11.35 5.77 1.20
N ARG A 50 10.97 6.60 2.17
CA ARG A 50 11.71 7.83 2.51
C ARG A 50 13.15 7.55 2.93
N ARG A 51 13.39 6.48 3.72
CA ARG A 51 14.74 6.05 4.10
C ARG A 51 15.56 5.60 2.88
N GLN A 52 14.95 4.83 1.98
CA GLN A 52 15.61 4.39 0.74
C GLN A 52 15.98 5.57 -0.18
N ILE A 53 15.06 6.53 -0.34
CA ILE A 53 15.30 7.77 -1.07
C ILE A 53 16.48 8.54 -0.44
N ALA A 54 16.49 8.71 0.89
CA ALA A 54 17.55 9.43 1.60
C ALA A 54 18.91 8.70 1.58
N ALA A 55 18.90 7.36 1.52
CA ALA A 55 20.12 6.54 1.48
C ALA A 55 20.75 6.44 0.10
N ALA A 56 20.02 6.80 -0.97
CA ALA A 56 20.53 6.76 -2.33
C ALA A 56 21.64 7.80 -2.52
N ALA A 57 22.85 7.30 -2.77
CA ALA A 57 24.04 8.14 -2.95
C ALA A 57 24.34 8.47 -4.42
N THR A 58 23.80 7.67 -5.34
CA THR A 58 24.04 7.79 -6.78
C THR A 58 22.74 7.75 -7.59
N GLN A 59 22.80 8.19 -8.84
CA GLN A 59 21.64 8.06 -9.74
C GLN A 59 21.20 6.60 -9.92
N GLY A 60 22.14 5.65 -9.94
CA GLY A 60 21.83 4.22 -10.02
C GLY A 60 21.04 3.72 -8.81
N ASP A 61 21.43 4.13 -7.59
CA ASP A 61 20.68 3.79 -6.37
C ASP A 61 19.26 4.37 -6.44
N MET A 62 19.12 5.63 -6.88
CA MET A 62 17.81 6.26 -6.99
C MET A 62 16.93 5.64 -8.08
N GLN A 63 17.51 5.18 -9.19
CA GLN A 63 16.78 4.41 -10.20
C GLN A 63 16.23 3.10 -9.64
N ALA A 64 16.99 2.40 -8.79
CA ALA A 64 16.50 1.20 -8.11
C ALA A 64 15.34 1.53 -7.17
N VAL A 65 15.44 2.63 -6.40
CA VAL A 65 14.34 3.08 -5.52
C VAL A 65 13.10 3.46 -6.34
N LEU A 66 13.26 4.14 -7.47
CA LEU A 66 12.16 4.49 -8.38
C LEU A 66 11.47 3.26 -8.97
N ALA A 67 12.22 2.20 -9.31
CA ALA A 67 11.64 0.96 -9.79
C ALA A 67 10.74 0.31 -8.73
N ILE A 68 11.18 0.30 -7.47
CA ILE A 68 10.39 -0.24 -6.37
C ILE A 68 9.14 0.62 -6.12
N LEU A 69 9.28 1.95 -6.11
CA LEU A 69 8.14 2.86 -5.94
C LEU A 69 7.12 2.72 -7.08
N ALA A 70 7.56 2.44 -8.31
CA ALA A 70 6.67 2.17 -9.43
C ALA A 70 5.90 0.86 -9.23
N GLN A 71 6.53 -0.18 -8.69
CA GLN A 71 5.85 -1.42 -8.32
C GLN A 71 4.83 -1.18 -7.20
N ASP A 72 5.21 -0.48 -6.13
CA ASP A 72 4.27 -0.13 -5.05
C ASP A 72 3.07 0.64 -5.60
N LEU A 73 3.29 1.60 -6.50
CA LEU A 73 2.21 2.36 -7.13
C LEU A 73 1.26 1.46 -7.91
N GLN A 74 1.78 0.50 -8.68
CA GLN A 74 0.95 -0.44 -9.42
C GLN A 74 0.09 -1.31 -8.46
N GLU A 75 0.69 -1.83 -7.39
CA GLU A 75 -0.03 -2.62 -6.38
C GLU A 75 -1.15 -1.81 -5.69
N LEU A 76 -0.90 -0.53 -5.41
CA LEU A 76 -1.90 0.38 -4.83
C LEU A 76 -3.01 0.72 -5.82
N GLU A 77 -2.68 0.98 -7.10
CA GLU A 77 -3.68 1.25 -8.13
C GLU A 77 -4.55 0.04 -8.41
N ASP A 78 -3.99 -1.17 -8.39
CA ASP A 78 -4.75 -2.41 -8.51
C ASP A 78 -5.57 -2.71 -7.25
N GLY A 79 -5.04 -2.40 -6.06
CA GLY A 79 -5.79 -2.42 -4.81
C GLY A 79 -6.96 -1.44 -4.83
N TYR A 80 -6.78 -0.24 -5.37
CA TYR A 80 -7.81 0.80 -5.45
C TYR A 80 -8.98 0.34 -6.33
N LYS A 81 -8.70 -0.28 -7.49
CA LYS A 81 -9.73 -0.88 -8.36
C LYS A 81 -10.51 -2.00 -7.68
N GLN A 82 -9.89 -2.70 -6.72
CA GLN A 82 -10.49 -3.78 -5.93
C GLN A 82 -11.12 -3.30 -4.62
N ASN A 83 -11.25 -1.97 -4.43
CA ASN A 83 -11.67 -1.36 -3.18
C ASN A 83 -10.81 -1.79 -1.97
N ALA A 84 -9.59 -2.27 -2.19
CA ALA A 84 -8.65 -2.73 -1.16
C ALA A 84 -7.59 -1.66 -0.82
N CYS A 85 -7.63 -0.49 -1.43
CA CYS A 85 -6.70 0.61 -1.19
C CYS A 85 -7.45 1.94 -1.25
N ASP A 86 -7.05 2.89 -0.41
CA ASP A 86 -7.56 4.27 -0.45
C ASP A 86 -6.86 5.07 -1.57
N ALA A 87 -7.55 6.04 -2.16
CA ALA A 87 -6.95 6.98 -3.11
C ALA A 87 -5.79 7.78 -2.49
N ALA A 88 -5.86 8.08 -1.19
CA ALA A 88 -4.80 8.80 -0.46
C ALA A 88 -3.48 8.02 -0.47
N GLU A 89 -3.53 6.69 -0.39
CA GLU A 89 -2.32 5.83 -0.43
C GLU A 89 -1.67 5.86 -1.83
N VAL A 90 -2.48 5.82 -2.89
CA VAL A 90 -1.99 6.00 -4.27
C VAL A 90 -1.32 7.37 -4.44
N GLU A 91 -1.90 8.42 -3.85
CA GLU A 91 -1.36 9.77 -3.93
C GLU A 91 -0.02 9.91 -3.18
N LYS A 92 0.14 9.25 -2.03
CA LYS A 92 1.42 9.19 -1.29
C LYS A 92 2.52 8.56 -2.14
N ALA A 93 2.23 7.44 -2.81
CA ALA A 93 3.19 6.79 -3.71
C ALA A 93 3.62 7.72 -4.86
N LYS A 94 2.67 8.43 -5.47
CA LYS A 94 2.97 9.43 -6.52
C LYS A 94 3.88 10.54 -6.02
N LYS A 95 3.63 11.06 -4.81
CA LYS A 95 4.49 12.09 -4.18
C LYS A 95 5.91 11.59 -3.91
N LEU A 96 6.07 10.36 -3.43
CA LEU A 96 7.38 9.75 -3.21
C LEU A 96 8.16 9.57 -4.52
N ILE A 97 7.48 9.14 -5.60
CA ILE A 97 8.09 9.04 -6.93
C ILE A 97 8.59 10.40 -7.42
N GLU A 98 7.79 11.45 -7.25
CA GLU A 98 8.19 12.80 -7.63
C GLU A 98 9.39 13.29 -6.83
N GLN A 99 9.38 13.09 -5.51
CA GLN A 99 10.51 13.41 -4.64
C GLN A 99 11.78 12.67 -5.06
N ALA A 100 11.68 11.37 -5.34
CA ALA A 100 12.79 10.55 -5.81
C ALA A 100 13.36 11.06 -7.14
N LYS A 101 12.52 11.41 -8.12
CA LYS A 101 12.95 12.01 -9.40
C LYS A 101 13.67 13.35 -9.21
N GLN A 102 13.14 14.22 -8.34
CA GLN A 102 13.78 15.51 -8.03
C GLN A 102 15.15 15.32 -7.38
N GLN A 103 15.29 14.36 -6.47
CA GLN A 103 16.58 14.05 -5.84
C GLN A 103 17.55 13.39 -6.81
N MET A 104 17.09 12.52 -7.70
CA MET A 104 17.92 11.87 -8.74
C MET A 104 18.70 12.90 -9.55
N GLY A 105 18.07 14.01 -9.95
CA GLY A 105 18.73 15.07 -10.72
C GLY A 105 19.85 15.81 -9.97
N ARG A 106 19.98 15.62 -8.66
CA ARG A 106 21.04 16.20 -7.80
C ARG A 106 22.12 15.20 -7.44
N LEU A 107 21.91 13.91 -7.71
CA LEU A 107 22.85 12.85 -7.36
C LEU A 107 23.91 12.69 -8.46
N PRO A 108 25.14 12.31 -8.07
CA PRO A 108 26.21 12.08 -9.02
C PRO A 108 25.91 10.84 -9.89
N ASP A 109 26.19 10.95 -11.18
CA ASP A 109 26.17 9.85 -12.13
C ASP A 109 27.51 9.12 -12.12
N ARG A 110 27.68 8.24 -11.12
CA ARG A 110 28.87 7.40 -10.92
C ARG A 110 28.48 6.12 -10.20
N PRO A 111 29.31 5.06 -10.25
CA PRO A 111 29.11 3.91 -9.38
C PRO A 111 29.24 4.32 -7.90
N PRO A 112 28.44 3.70 -7.01
CA PRO A 112 28.53 3.93 -5.57
C PRO A 112 29.83 3.33 -5.02
N THR A 113 30.43 4.01 -4.05
CA THR A 113 31.58 3.49 -3.29
C THR A 113 31.15 2.33 -2.40
N LEU A 114 32.12 1.56 -1.89
CA LEU A 114 31.83 0.42 -1.01
C LEU A 114 31.01 0.83 0.25
N SER A 115 31.32 2.00 0.82
CA SER A 115 30.61 2.55 1.98
C SER A 115 29.18 2.95 1.64
N GLU A 116 28.96 3.58 0.48
CA GLU A 116 27.61 3.96 0.00
C GLU A 116 26.75 2.73 -0.32
N GLN A 117 27.32 1.71 -0.96
CA GLN A 117 26.64 0.43 -1.21
C GLN A 117 26.21 -0.24 0.09
N SER A 118 27.08 -0.23 1.10
CA SER A 118 26.78 -0.80 2.41
C SER A 118 25.64 -0.04 3.09
N ALA A 119 25.66 1.30 3.05
CA ALA A 119 24.60 2.14 3.59
C ALA A 119 23.25 1.91 2.89
N MET A 120 23.25 1.77 1.56
CA MET A 120 22.03 1.51 0.80
C MET A 120 21.46 0.12 1.10
N THR A 121 22.32 -0.90 1.20
CA THR A 121 21.90 -2.28 1.53
C THR A 121 21.21 -2.35 2.89
N ILE A 122 21.78 -1.68 3.91
CA ILE A 122 21.19 -1.62 5.26
C ILE A 122 19.81 -0.97 5.23
N ASN A 123 19.65 0.14 4.50
CA ASN A 123 18.36 0.84 4.40
C ASN A 123 17.32 0.11 3.52
N THR A 124 17.74 -0.92 2.78
CA THR A 124 16.85 -1.73 1.94
C THR A 124 16.27 -2.92 2.72
N LEU A 125 17.06 -3.50 3.64
CA LEU A 125 16.70 -4.68 4.43
C LEU A 125 15.84 -4.36 5.67
N ILE A 126 15.93 -3.14 6.21
CA ILE A 126 15.17 -2.65 7.39
C ILE A 126 13.84 -1.97 6.94
#